data_AF-A0A2M8NGF3-F1
#
_entry.id   AF-A0A2M8NGF3-F1
#
_cell.length_a   1.000
_cell.length_b   1.000
_cell.length_c   1.000
_cell.angle_alpha   90.00
_cell.angle_beta   90.00
_cell.angle_gamma   90.00
#
_symmetry.space_group_name_H-M   'P 1'
#
loop_
_entity.id
_entity.type
_entity.pdbx_description
1 polymer ?
#
loop_
_entity_poly.entity_id
_entity_poly.type
_entity_poly.pdbx_seq_one_letter_code
_entity_poly.pdbx_strand_id
1 'polypeptide(L)'
;MNRSTHDRIVELIIPLVRTESERSGLLSSAFSDHPALIDRVNLSGSPSAFAAHLLQTLLDYGEVEPDVPAVWRLLEQMRARVGQDKQ
;
A
#
# COMPACT_ATOMS: atom_id res chain seq x y z
N MET A 1 7.61 -13.98 -3.76
CA MET A 1 6.14 -14.09 -3.96
C MET A 1 5.88 -14.63 -5.37
N ASN A 2 4.87 -15.49 -5.59
CA ASN A 2 4.53 -15.94 -6.94
C ASN A 2 3.69 -14.88 -7.69
N ARG A 3 3.70 -14.94 -9.02
CA ARG A 3 3.04 -13.93 -9.87
C ARG A 3 1.54 -13.80 -9.62
N SER A 4 0.85 -14.92 -9.41
CA SER A 4 -0.59 -14.92 -9.13
C SER A 4 -0.97 -14.22 -7.81
N THR A 5 -0.14 -14.35 -6.77
CA THR A 5 -0.37 -13.66 -5.49
C THR A 5 -0.08 -12.17 -5.62
N HIS A 6 0.99 -11.81 -6.33
CA HIS A 6 1.30 -10.41 -6.64
C HIS A 6 0.11 -9.71 -7.32
N ASP A 7 -0.37 -10.28 -8.42
CA ASP A 7 -1.43 -9.67 -9.23
C ASP A 7 -2.74 -9.52 -8.44
N ARG A 8 -3.09 -10.51 -7.60
CA ARG A 8 -4.25 -10.44 -6.71
C ARG A 8 -4.14 -9.33 -5.67
N ILE A 9 -2.96 -9.13 -5.08
CA ILE A 9 -2.75 -8.05 -4.11
C ILE A 9 -2.88 -6.69 -4.81
N VAL A 10 -2.31 -6.56 -6.02
CA VAL A 10 -2.45 -5.34 -6.83
C VAL A 10 -3.94 -5.03 -7.11
N GLU A 11 -4.73 -6.02 -7.50
CA GLU A 11 -6.17 -5.87 -7.73
C GLU A 11 -6.93 -5.38 -6.49
N LEU A 12 -6.54 -5.83 -5.30
CA LEU A 12 -7.14 -5.40 -4.03
C LEU A 12 -6.75 -3.95 -3.67
N ILE A 13 -5.56 -3.50 -4.06
CA ILE A 13 -5.07 -2.14 -3.75
C ILE A 13 -5.75 -1.10 -4.63
N ILE A 14 -5.88 -1.36 -5.94
CA ILE A 14 -6.41 -0.42 -6.95
C ILE A 14 -7.63 0.40 -6.51
N PRO A 15 -8.72 -0.19 -5.96
CA PRO A 15 -9.91 0.59 -5.62
C PRO A 15 -9.68 1.64 -4.53
N LEU A 16 -8.62 1.51 -3.72
CA LEU A 16 -8.29 2.40 -2.61
C LEU A 16 -7.26 3.49 -2.96
N VAL A 17 -6.79 3.52 -4.21
CA VAL A 17 -5.66 4.38 -4.66
C VAL A 17 -5.96 5.03 -6.01
N ARG A 18 -7.23 5.33 -6.30
CA ARG A 18 -7.66 5.85 -7.61
C ARG A 18 -7.09 7.24 -7.88
N THR A 19 -6.95 8.04 -6.83
CA THR A 19 -6.47 9.43 -6.87
C THR A 19 -5.19 9.61 -6.07
N GLU A 20 -4.40 10.64 -6.40
CA GLU A 20 -3.19 10.98 -5.64
C GLU A 20 -3.49 11.33 -4.17
N SER A 21 -4.66 11.93 -3.91
CA SER A 21 -5.13 12.23 -2.55
C SER A 21 -5.36 10.95 -1.74
N GLU A 22 -6.05 9.96 -2.31
CA GLU A 22 -6.25 8.66 -1.64
C GLU A 22 -4.93 7.94 -1.39
N ARG A 23 -3.99 8.00 -2.35
CA ARG A 23 -2.64 7.42 -2.22
C ARG A 23 -1.88 8.05 -1.05
N SER A 24 -1.79 9.37 -1.02
CA SER A 24 -1.13 10.12 0.06
C SER A 24 -1.78 9.84 1.42
N GLY A 25 -3.12 9.85 1.47
CA GLY A 25 -3.86 9.55 2.68
C GLY A 25 -3.66 8.12 3.17
N LEU A 26 -3.59 7.12 2.27
CA LEU A 26 -3.30 5.73 2.63
C LEU A 26 -1.89 5.57 3.18
N LEU A 27 -0.89 6.12 2.49
CA LEU A 27 0.51 6.02 2.90
C LEU A 27 0.77 6.73 4.22
N SER A 28 0.24 7.95 4.39
CA SER A 28 0.35 8.69 5.65
C SER A 28 -0.29 7.93 6.81
N SER A 29 -1.44 7.29 6.58
CA SER A 29 -2.12 6.49 7.61
C SER A 29 -1.39 5.19 7.96
N ALA A 30 -0.68 4.59 7.00
CA ALA A 30 -0.01 3.31 7.20
C ALA A 30 1.42 3.43 7.71
N PHE A 31 2.10 4.50 7.33
CA PHE A 31 3.55 4.65 7.45
C PHE A 31 3.97 6.02 7.98
N SER A 32 3.11 6.71 8.76
CA SER A 32 3.46 8.00 9.39
C SER A 32 4.79 7.97 10.14
N ASP A 33 5.09 6.84 10.77
CA ASP A 33 6.29 6.65 11.58
C ASP A 33 7.52 6.21 10.74
N HIS A 34 7.33 6.04 9.43
CA HIS A 34 8.34 5.59 8.48
C HIS A 34 8.43 6.53 7.26
N PRO A 35 8.82 7.81 7.45
CA PRO A 35 8.85 8.80 6.37
C PRO A 35 9.78 8.39 5.21
N ALA A 36 10.88 7.70 5.50
CA ALA A 36 11.80 7.18 4.49
C ALA A 36 11.17 6.17 3.53
N LEU A 37 10.09 5.49 3.93
CA LEU A 37 9.31 4.63 3.04
C LEU A 37 8.35 5.46 2.19
N ILE A 38 7.69 6.47 2.77
CA ILE A 38 6.79 7.38 2.04
C ILE A 38 7.54 8.08 0.90
N ASP A 39 8.75 8.60 1.18
CA ASP A 39 9.57 9.32 0.21
C ASP A 39 10.01 8.46 -1.00
N ARG A 40 9.97 7.12 -0.87
CA ARG A 40 10.29 6.18 -1.96
C ARG A 40 9.12 5.92 -2.90
N VAL A 41 7.91 6.34 -2.54
CA VAL A 41 6.70 6.04 -3.32
C VAL A 41 6.35 7.21 -4.23
N ASN A 42 6.39 6.98 -5.53
CA ASN A 42 5.85 7.93 -6.50
C ASN A 42 4.31 7.88 -6.48
N LEU A 43 3.66 9.00 -6.17
CA LEU A 43 2.20 9.08 -6.08
C LEU A 43 1.50 9.20 -7.44
N SER A 44 2.22 9.43 -8.53
CA SER A 44 1.64 9.71 -9.84
C SER A 44 1.42 8.45 -10.70
N GLY A 45 0.74 8.63 -11.84
CA GLY A 45 0.48 7.57 -12.81
C GLY A 45 -0.87 6.87 -12.61
N SER A 46 -1.12 5.84 -13.43
CA SER A 46 -2.38 5.10 -13.39
C SER A 46 -2.52 4.30 -12.09
N PRO A 47 -3.75 4.07 -11.58
CA PRO A 47 -3.96 3.30 -10.35
C PRO A 47 -3.31 1.92 -10.37
N SER A 48 -3.36 1.21 -11.50
CA SER A 48 -2.75 -0.12 -11.65
C SER A 48 -1.23 -0.07 -11.60
N ALA A 49 -0.61 0.90 -12.29
CA ALA A 49 0.84 1.07 -12.26
C ALA A 49 1.32 1.48 -10.87
N PHE A 50 0.61 2.41 -10.22
CA PHE A 50 0.88 2.80 -8.84
C PHE A 50 0.79 1.61 -7.88
N ALA A 51 -0.29 0.81 -7.94
CA ALA A 51 -0.49 -0.32 -7.05
C ALA A 51 0.61 -1.38 -7.20
N ALA A 52 1.03 -1.68 -8.44
CA ALA A 52 2.14 -2.60 -8.70
C ALA A 52 3.48 -2.05 -8.15
N HIS A 53 3.79 -0.78 -8.42
CA HIS A 53 5.00 -0.16 -7.91
C HIS A 53 5.01 -0.07 -6.38
N LEU A 54 3.88 0.30 -5.76
CA LEU A 54 3.75 0.34 -4.31
C LEU A 54 4.02 -1.03 -3.70
N LEU A 55 3.40 -2.08 -4.22
CA LEU A 55 3.61 -3.44 -3.72
C LEU A 55 5.09 -3.85 -3.84
N GLN A 56 5.72 -3.56 -4.98
CA GLN A 56 7.14 -3.84 -5.17
C GLN A 56 8.01 -3.07 -4.18
N THR A 57 7.78 -1.76 -4.01
CA THR A 57 8.50 -0.92 -3.06
C THR A 57 8.39 -1.46 -1.63
N LEU A 58 7.22 -1.93 -1.22
CA LEU A 58 7.00 -2.49 0.12
C LEU A 58 7.73 -3.83 0.32
N LEU A 59 7.78 -4.67 -0.71
CA LEU A 59 8.54 -5.92 -0.67
C LEU A 59 10.05 -5.65 -0.59
N ASP A 60 10.53 -4.66 -1.35
CA ASP A 60 11.94 -4.27 -1.37
C ASP A 60 12.37 -3.57 -0.08
N TYR A 61 11.46 -2.84 0.55
CA TYR A 61 11.67 -2.26 1.87
C TYR A 61 11.75 -3.34 2.97
N GLY A 62 10.99 -4.43 2.81
CA GLY A 62 10.98 -5.55 3.73
C GLY A 62 10.11 -5.25 4.95
N GLU A 63 10.75 -4.92 6.07
CA GLU A 63 10.10 -4.76 7.37
C GLU A 63 10.16 -3.31 7.86
N VAL A 64 9.04 -2.82 8.40
CA VAL A 64 8.96 -1.47 8.99
C VAL A 64 9.35 -1.46 10.47
N GLU A 65 9.11 -2.58 11.14
CA GLU A 65 9.52 -2.90 12.52
C GLU A 65 9.93 -4.38 12.55
N PRO A 66 10.69 -4.86 13.54
CA PRO A 66 11.04 -6.27 13.64
C PRO A 66 9.80 -7.17 13.54
N ASP A 67 9.82 -8.12 12.60
CA ASP A 67 8.72 -9.06 12.32
C ASP A 67 7.43 -8.41 11.77
N VAL A 68 7.49 -7.15 11.31
CA VAL A 68 6.35 -6.43 10.71
C VAL A 68 6.66 -6.09 9.25
N PRO A 69 6.29 -6.95 8.28
CA PRO A 69 6.44 -6.65 6.86
C PRO A 69 5.65 -5.40 6.46
N ALA A 70 6.24 -4.54 5.64
CA ALA A 70 5.62 -3.30 5.19
C ALA A 70 4.29 -3.58 4.44
N VAL A 71 4.25 -4.65 3.65
CA VAL A 71 3.04 -5.12 2.95
C VAL A 71 1.93 -5.51 3.94
N TRP A 72 2.27 -6.18 5.04
CA TRP A 72 1.30 -6.56 6.07
C TRP A 72 0.63 -5.31 6.64
N ARG A 73 1.44 -4.31 7.04
CA ARG A 73 0.92 -3.07 7.63
C ARG A 73 -0.03 -2.32 6.69
N LEU A 74 0.29 -2.28 5.40
CA LEU A 74 -0.62 -1.72 4.39
C LEU A 74 -1.97 -2.46 4.37
N LEU A 75 -1.94 -3.80 4.32
CA LEU A 75 -3.14 -4.63 4.24
C LEU A 75 -4.03 -4.48 5.48
N GLU A 76 -3.45 -4.34 6.67
CA GLU A 76 -4.21 -4.06 7.90
C GLU A 76 -4.93 -2.71 7.85
N GLN A 77 -4.26 -1.68 7.35
CA GLN A 77 -4.85 -0.35 7.17
C GLN A 77 -5.97 -0.36 6.14
N MET A 78 -5.79 -1.10 5.04
CA MET A 78 -6.85 -1.31 4.05
C MET A 78 -8.05 -2.05 4.65
N ARG A 79 -7.82 -3.07 5.46
CA ARG A 79 -8.90 -3.79 6.18
C ARG A 79 -9.70 -2.85 7.08
N ALA A 80 -9.04 -1.94 7.79
CA ALA A 80 -9.71 -0.96 8.65
C ALA A 80 -10.62 -0.01 7.84
N ARG A 81 -10.17 0.45 6.66
CA ARG A 81 -10.95 1.34 5.79
C ARG A 81 -12.17 0.68 5.17
N VAL A 82 -12.03 -0.56 4.69
CA VAL A 82 -13.16 -1.31 4.08
C VAL A 82 -14.17 -1.78 5.14
N GLY A 83 -13.75 -1.96 6.39
CA GLY A 83 -14.62 -2.31 7.51
C GLY A 83 -15.48 -1.15 8.03
N GLN A 84 -15.02 0.09 7.87
CA GLN A 84 -15.75 1.28 8.33
C GLN A 84 -16.83 1.76 7.35
N ASP A 85 -16.68 1.47 6.05
CA ASP A 85 -17.60 1.91 4.98
C ASP A 85 -18.88 1.05 4.86
N LYS A 86 -19.26 0.33 5.93
CA LYS A 86 -20.40 -0.60 5.96
C LYS A 86 -21.39 -0.38 7.12
N GLN A 87 -21.40 0.79 7.76
CA GLN A 87 -22.39 1.11 8.79
C GLN A 87 -23.61 1.84 8.24
#